data_AF-A0A2A3LC68-F1
#
_entry.id   AF-A0A2A3LC68-F1
#
_cell.length_a   1.000
_cell.length_b   1.000
_cell.length_c   1.000
_cell.angle_alpha   90.00
_cell.angle_beta   90.00
_cell.angle_gamma   90.00
#
_symmetry.space_group_name_H-M   'P 1'
#
loop_
_entity.id
_entity.type
_entity.pdbx_description
1 polymer ?
#
loop_
_entity_poly.entity_id
_entity_poly.type
_entity_poly.pdbx_seq_one_letter_code
_entity_poly.pdbx_strand_id
1 'polypeptide(L)'
;MATAPYGVRLLVGAATVAVEETMRLPKTILMYPMTLASQAAHIVMRFQQNLAELVIKGDSTLESIFPPKDEKPEWATFDEDIDDAADGYANPAGGSEGERRAEGRFALYSVADAHDDASALTRSARPSAKPAAEASVPTPAVVTELDYSALTLAQLRARLQSLSVDELEALLAYEQATKGRAPFQTLLANRITRANAK
;
A
#
# COMPACT_ATOMS: atom_id res chain seq x y z
N MET A 1 -9.46 -19.10 -43.82
CA MET A 1 -9.54 -19.08 -42.34
C MET A 1 -8.56 -18.03 -41.84
N ALA A 2 -9.05 -16.84 -41.44
CA ALA A 2 -8.19 -15.75 -41.02
C ALA A 2 -7.53 -16.11 -39.68
N THR A 3 -6.20 -16.14 -39.68
CA THR A 3 -5.37 -16.47 -38.54
C THR A 3 -5.16 -15.21 -37.71
N ALA A 4 -5.54 -15.23 -36.42
CA ALA A 4 -5.33 -14.07 -35.56
C ALA A 4 -3.84 -13.71 -35.45
N PRO A 5 -3.48 -12.41 -35.35
CA PRO A 5 -2.10 -11.95 -35.22
C PRO A 5 -1.39 -12.60 -34.02
N TYR A 6 -0.08 -12.82 -34.15
CA TYR A 6 0.74 -13.53 -33.14
C TYR A 6 0.60 -12.93 -31.73
N GLY A 7 0.61 -11.60 -31.62
CA GLY A 7 0.42 -10.90 -30.34
C GLY A 7 -0.93 -11.17 -29.69
N VAL A 8 -2.02 -11.22 -30.48
CA VAL A 8 -3.35 -11.53 -29.98
C VAL A 8 -3.41 -12.97 -29.47
N ARG A 9 -2.78 -13.92 -30.17
CA ARG A 9 -2.71 -15.32 -29.72
C ARG A 9 -1.89 -15.51 -28.46
N LEU A 10 -0.80 -14.76 -28.32
CA LEU A 10 0.01 -14.79 -27.10
C LEU A 10 -0.80 -14.24 -25.93
N LEU A 11 -1.50 -13.12 -26.12
CA LEU A 11 -2.35 -12.54 -25.09
C LEU A 11 -3.53 -13.45 -24.72
N VAL A 12 -4.19 -14.05 -25.71
CA VAL A 12 -5.27 -15.03 -25.49
C VAL A 12 -4.72 -16.27 -24.78
N GLY A 13 -3.56 -16.78 -25.19
CA GLY A 13 -2.88 -17.91 -24.54
C GLY A 13 -2.51 -17.61 -23.08
N ALA A 14 -1.92 -16.44 -22.82
CA ALA A 14 -1.57 -16.01 -21.47
C ALA A 14 -2.82 -15.80 -20.60
N ALA A 15 -3.88 -15.22 -21.16
CA ALA A 15 -5.15 -15.05 -20.46
C ALA A 15 -5.80 -16.40 -20.14
N THR A 16 -5.78 -17.36 -21.08
CA THR A 16 -6.28 -18.72 -20.83
C THR A 16 -5.48 -19.42 -19.73
N VAL A 17 -4.16 -19.27 -19.70
CA VAL A 17 -3.30 -19.84 -18.63
C VAL A 17 -3.61 -19.22 -17.27
N ALA A 18 -3.79 -17.90 -17.21
CA ALA A 18 -4.16 -17.22 -15.97
C ALA A 18 -5.53 -17.69 -15.44
N VAL A 19 -6.52 -17.87 -16.33
CA VAL A 19 -7.85 -18.38 -15.97
C VAL A 19 -7.77 -19.83 -15.48
N GLU A 20 -6.99 -20.67 -16.13
CA GLU A 20 -6.84 -22.07 -15.73
C GLU A 20 -6.14 -22.21 -14.36
N GLU A 21 -5.15 -21.37 -14.09
CA GLU A 21 -4.44 -21.33 -12.80
C GLU A 21 -5.32 -20.79 -11.67
N THR A 22 -6.16 -19.78 -11.95
CA THR A 22 -7.15 -19.26 -10.97
C THR A 22 -8.23 -20.27 -10.62
N MET A 23 -8.61 -21.17 -11.54
CA MET A 23 -9.51 -22.28 -11.21
C MET A 23 -8.84 -23.39 -10.39
N ARG A 24 -7.52 -23.55 -10.45
CA ARG A 24 -6.78 -24.53 -9.62
C ARG A 24 -6.51 -24.04 -8.20
N LEU A 25 -6.34 -22.74 -8.02
CA LEU A 25 -6.12 -22.07 -6.72
C LEU A 25 -7.06 -22.52 -5.58
N PRO A 26 -8.39 -22.65 -5.73
CA PRO A 26 -9.27 -23.08 -4.63
C PRO A 26 -8.96 -24.48 -4.09
N LYS A 27 -8.47 -25.40 -4.93
CA LYS A 27 -8.07 -26.75 -4.46
C LYS A 27 -6.74 -26.72 -3.71
N THR A 28 -5.84 -25.80 -4.05
CA THR A 28 -4.52 -25.67 -3.43
C THR A 28 -4.57 -24.95 -2.08
N ILE A 29 -5.54 -24.06 -1.86
CA ILE A 29 -5.73 -23.29 -0.61
C ILE A 29 -5.91 -24.19 0.63
N LEU A 30 -6.44 -25.41 0.47
CA LEU A 30 -6.74 -26.32 1.59
C LEU A 30 -5.49 -26.92 2.27
N MET A 31 -4.36 -26.94 1.56
CA MET A 31 -3.08 -27.46 2.07
C MET A 31 -2.10 -26.36 2.50
N TYR A 32 -2.46 -25.09 2.31
CA TYR A 32 -1.56 -23.99 2.63
C TYR A 32 -1.64 -23.61 4.12
N PRO A 33 -0.50 -23.24 4.75
CA PRO A 33 -0.47 -22.73 6.10
C PRO A 33 -1.28 -21.44 6.19
N MET A 34 -1.94 -21.25 7.35
CA MET A 34 -2.86 -20.15 7.65
C MET A 34 -2.28 -18.74 7.39
N THR A 35 -0.97 -18.61 7.28
CA THR A 35 -0.27 -17.34 7.01
C THR A 35 -0.53 -16.79 5.60
N LEU A 36 -0.80 -17.64 4.61
CA LEU A 36 -1.06 -17.22 3.23
C LEU A 36 -2.44 -16.59 3.03
N ALA A 37 -3.42 -16.99 3.84
CA ALA A 37 -4.75 -16.40 3.82
C ALA A 37 -4.72 -14.91 4.21
N SER A 38 -3.89 -14.54 5.21
CA SER A 38 -3.76 -13.16 5.66
C SER A 38 -3.02 -12.27 4.64
N GLN A 39 -2.02 -12.81 3.95
CA GLN A 39 -1.32 -12.06 2.90
C GLN A 39 -2.24 -11.74 1.72
N ALA A 40 -3.09 -12.69 1.32
CA ALA A 40 -4.09 -12.45 0.29
C ALA A 40 -5.07 -11.32 0.66
N ALA A 41 -5.54 -11.28 1.90
CA ALA A 41 -6.43 -10.22 2.38
C ALA A 41 -5.77 -8.82 2.31
N HIS A 42 -4.49 -8.71 2.69
CA HIS A 42 -3.74 -7.44 2.59
C HIS A 42 -3.48 -6.99 1.15
N ILE A 43 -3.34 -7.94 0.21
CA ILE A 43 -3.18 -7.63 -1.22
C ILE A 43 -4.49 -7.07 -1.79
N VAL A 44 -5.64 -7.65 -1.42
CA VAL A 44 -6.97 -7.20 -1.89
C VAL A 44 -7.28 -5.77 -1.44
N MET A 45 -7.00 -5.44 -0.18
CA MET A 45 -7.27 -4.09 0.34
C MET A 45 -6.46 -3.02 -0.41
N ARG A 46 -5.19 -3.30 -0.72
CA ARG A 46 -4.34 -2.40 -1.54
C ARG A 46 -4.79 -2.32 -2.99
N PHE A 47 -5.29 -3.43 -3.54
CA PHE A 47 -5.84 -3.44 -4.90
C PHE A 47 -7.07 -2.54 -5.03
N GLN A 48 -7.97 -2.56 -4.05
CA GLN A 48 -9.13 -1.66 -4.01
C GLN A 48 -8.72 -0.18 -3.94
N GLN A 49 -7.67 0.15 -3.19
CA GLN A 49 -7.14 1.52 -3.09
C GLN A 49 -6.49 1.97 -4.40
N ASN A 50 -5.67 1.11 -5.00
CA ASN A 50 -4.96 1.42 -6.24
C ASN A 50 -5.89 1.50 -7.46
N LEU A 51 -7.02 0.79 -7.47
CA LEU A 51 -8.00 0.85 -8.56
C LEU A 51 -8.64 2.24 -8.67
N ALA A 52 -9.02 2.85 -7.55
CA ALA A 52 -9.62 4.18 -7.57
C ALA A 52 -8.62 5.22 -8.13
N GLU A 53 -7.37 5.17 -7.67
CA GLU A 53 -6.30 6.03 -8.19
C GLU A 53 -6.02 5.79 -9.67
N LEU A 54 -6.05 4.53 -10.13
CA LEU A 54 -5.84 4.18 -11.54
C LEU A 54 -7.00 4.61 -12.43
N VAL A 55 -8.24 4.54 -11.95
CA VAL A 55 -9.43 5.03 -12.67
C VAL A 55 -9.39 6.55 -12.82
N ILE A 56 -9.12 7.28 -11.73
CA ILE A 56 -8.99 8.75 -11.78
C ILE A 56 -7.83 9.17 -12.70
N LYS A 57 -6.70 8.45 -12.63
CA LYS A 57 -5.58 8.71 -13.52
C LYS A 57 -5.86 8.33 -14.97
N GLY A 58 -6.62 7.26 -15.19
CA GLY A 58 -7.09 6.84 -16.51
C GLY A 58 -7.98 7.90 -17.15
N ASP A 59 -8.96 8.39 -16.39
CA ASP A 59 -9.89 9.44 -16.82
C ASP A 59 -9.16 10.73 -17.20
N SER A 60 -8.28 11.23 -16.31
CA SER A 60 -7.45 12.42 -16.61
C SER A 60 -6.49 12.23 -17.79
N THR A 61 -5.95 11.02 -18.00
CA THR A 61 -5.13 10.75 -19.19
C THR A 61 -5.96 10.70 -20.47
N LEU A 62 -7.19 10.18 -20.42
CA LEU A 62 -8.10 10.13 -21.56
C LEU A 62 -8.56 11.53 -21.96
N GLU A 63 -8.89 12.40 -20.99
CA GLU A 63 -9.20 13.82 -21.25
C GLU A 63 -8.03 14.58 -21.87
N SER A 64 -6.79 14.23 -21.52
CA SER A 64 -5.60 14.87 -22.10
C SER A 64 -5.29 14.42 -23.54
N ILE A 65 -5.65 13.19 -23.90
CA ILE A 65 -5.39 12.58 -25.21
C ILE A 65 -6.56 12.83 -26.17
N PHE A 66 -7.79 12.94 -25.64
CA PHE A 66 -9.01 13.26 -26.36
C PHE A 66 -9.58 14.57 -25.78
N PRO A 67 -9.19 15.74 -26.35
CA PRO A 67 -9.75 17.03 -25.92
C PRO A 67 -11.27 16.97 -25.97
N PRO A 68 -11.97 17.51 -24.95
CA PRO A 68 -13.42 17.43 -24.88
C PRO A 68 -14.02 18.06 -26.13
N LYS A 69 -14.62 17.24 -26.98
CA LYS A 69 -15.63 17.73 -27.89
C LYS A 69 -16.86 17.94 -27.04
N ASP A 70 -17.34 19.18 -26.93
CA ASP A 70 -18.66 19.55 -26.40
C ASP A 70 -19.79 18.99 -27.28
N GLU A 71 -19.73 17.72 -27.65
CA GLU A 71 -20.85 16.99 -28.22
C GLU A 71 -21.51 16.30 -27.04
N LYS A 72 -22.39 17.05 -26.36
CA LYS A 72 -23.36 16.49 -25.40
C LYS A 72 -23.98 15.27 -26.07
N PRO A 73 -23.66 14.06 -25.61
CA PRO A 73 -24.19 12.89 -26.29
C PRO A 73 -25.72 12.89 -26.17
N GLU A 74 -26.43 12.40 -27.18
CA GLU A 74 -27.91 12.33 -27.21
C GLU A 74 -28.54 11.53 -26.04
N TRP A 75 -27.73 10.90 -25.17
CA TRP A 75 -28.15 10.23 -23.93
C TRP A 75 -28.02 11.09 -22.67
N ALA A 76 -27.47 12.30 -22.80
CA ALA A 76 -27.33 13.31 -21.75
C ALA A 76 -28.18 14.56 -22.04
N THR A 77 -29.19 14.45 -22.89
CA THR A 77 -30.31 15.40 -22.96
C THR A 77 -31.39 14.91 -22.02
N PHE A 78 -31.64 15.67 -20.95
CA PHE A 78 -32.83 15.50 -20.14
C PHE A 78 -34.03 15.99 -20.96
N ASP A 79 -35.13 15.25 -21.00
CA ASP A 79 -36.41 15.66 -21.61
C ASP A 79 -37.08 16.85 -20.87
N GLU A 80 -36.31 17.66 -20.13
CA GLU A 80 -36.82 18.82 -19.37
C GLU A 80 -37.37 19.95 -20.25
N ASP A 81 -37.23 19.88 -21.58
CA ASP A 81 -37.85 20.83 -22.51
C ASP A 81 -39.22 20.35 -23.06
N ILE A 82 -39.85 19.31 -22.48
CA ILE A 82 -41.18 18.82 -22.94
C ILE A 82 -42.39 19.58 -22.35
N ASP A 83 -42.25 20.38 -21.29
CA ASP A 83 -43.39 21.10 -20.71
C ASP A 83 -43.05 22.56 -20.39
N ASP A 84 -43.03 23.43 -21.40
CA ASP A 84 -43.22 24.88 -21.24
C ASP A 84 -43.94 25.52 -22.46
N ALA A 85 -44.68 24.71 -23.23
CA ALA A 85 -45.57 25.20 -24.28
C ALA A 85 -47.02 25.44 -23.80
N ALA A 86 -47.29 25.30 -22.50
CA ALA A 86 -48.59 25.57 -21.91
C ALA A 86 -48.45 26.43 -20.65
N ASP A 87 -49.16 27.56 -20.68
CA ASP A 87 -49.58 28.37 -19.53
C ASP A 87 -48.60 29.44 -19.02
N GLY A 88 -48.71 30.62 -19.65
CA GLY A 88 -48.11 31.83 -19.13
C GLY A 88 -48.78 32.34 -17.86
N TYR A 89 -47.98 32.71 -16.85
CA TYR A 89 -48.32 33.73 -15.86
C TYR A 89 -47.06 34.46 -15.39
N ALA A 90 -47.25 35.75 -15.09
CA ALA A 90 -46.25 36.79 -14.98
C ALA A 90 -45.28 36.66 -13.79
N ASN A 91 -44.04 37.11 -14.02
CA ASN A 91 -43.05 37.48 -13.02
C ASN A 91 -43.53 38.74 -12.24
N PRO A 92 -43.34 38.81 -10.91
CA PRO A 92 -42.34 39.79 -10.44
C PRO A 92 -41.54 39.40 -9.18
N ALA A 93 -40.25 39.77 -9.22
CA ALA A 93 -39.43 40.38 -8.16
C ALA A 93 -39.14 39.63 -6.84
N GLY A 94 -37.85 39.52 -6.51
CA GLY A 94 -37.39 39.33 -5.12
C GLY A 94 -35.97 38.78 -5.02
N GLY A 95 -34.97 39.67 -5.00
CA GLY A 95 -33.58 39.31 -4.81
C GLY A 95 -33.25 38.89 -3.37
N SER A 96 -32.17 38.11 -3.27
CA SER A 96 -31.34 37.76 -2.11
C SER A 96 -32.02 37.03 -0.94
N GLU A 97 -31.68 35.75 -0.77
CA GLU A 97 -31.33 35.12 0.52
C GLU A 97 -31.00 33.62 0.32
N GLY A 98 -29.85 33.35 -0.32
CA GLY A 98 -29.37 31.98 -0.58
C GLY A 98 -28.11 31.56 0.18
N GLU A 99 -27.47 32.44 0.94
CA GLU A 99 -26.14 32.19 1.46
C GLU A 99 -26.02 32.52 2.96
N ARG A 100 -25.36 31.64 3.73
CA ARG A 100 -24.90 31.81 5.13
C ARG A 100 -25.85 31.41 6.27
N ARG A 101 -26.38 30.19 6.26
CA ARG A 101 -26.85 29.51 7.49
C ARG A 101 -26.08 28.25 7.88
N ALA A 102 -24.97 27.92 7.21
CA ALA A 102 -24.19 26.69 7.48
C ALA A 102 -22.79 26.93 8.09
N GLU A 103 -22.42 28.17 8.39
CA GLU A 103 -21.11 28.49 8.96
C GLU A 103 -21.25 28.73 10.47
N GLY A 104 -21.04 27.70 11.30
CA GLY A 104 -20.94 27.95 12.75
C GLY A 104 -21.15 26.78 13.70
N ARG A 105 -21.48 25.57 13.22
CA ARG A 105 -21.67 24.40 14.10
C ARG A 105 -20.68 23.25 13.92
N PHE A 106 -19.74 23.35 12.97
CA PHE A 106 -18.72 22.31 12.74
C PHE A 106 -17.29 22.78 13.05
N ALA A 107 -17.09 24.02 13.52
CA ALA A 107 -15.76 24.54 13.86
C ALA A 107 -15.23 24.14 15.25
N LEU A 108 -16.02 23.42 16.07
CA LEU A 108 -15.65 23.07 17.44
C LEU A 108 -14.83 21.76 17.57
N TYR A 109 -14.45 21.13 16.44
CA TYR A 109 -13.53 19.99 16.45
C TYR A 109 -12.49 20.07 15.33
N SER A 110 -11.94 21.27 15.09
CA SER A 110 -10.69 21.41 14.35
C SER A 110 -9.55 20.94 15.24
N VAL A 111 -8.92 19.84 14.85
CA VAL A 111 -7.75 19.22 15.45
C VAL A 111 -6.65 20.26 15.64
N ALA A 112 -6.54 20.78 16.86
CA ALA A 112 -5.44 21.61 17.32
C ALA A 112 -4.73 20.86 18.46
N ASP A 113 -4.23 19.65 18.17
CA ASP A 113 -3.15 19.01 18.94
C ASP A 113 -2.55 17.85 18.12
N ALA A 114 -1.70 18.18 17.13
CA ALA A 114 -0.85 17.18 16.44
C ALA A 114 0.29 17.83 15.62
N HIS A 115 0.79 19.00 16.00
CA HIS A 115 1.92 19.62 15.31
C HIS A 115 2.93 20.18 16.32
N ASP A 116 3.64 19.27 17.01
CA ASP A 116 4.93 19.64 17.61
C ASP A 116 6.01 18.53 17.66
N ASP A 117 5.84 17.41 16.96
CA ASP A 117 6.86 16.33 16.96
C ASP A 117 7.22 15.76 15.58
N ALA A 118 7.04 16.54 14.51
CA ALA A 118 7.32 16.12 13.14
C ALA A 118 8.45 16.88 12.42
N SER A 119 9.24 17.70 13.13
CA SER A 119 10.33 18.51 12.54
C SER A 119 11.75 18.14 13.00
N ALA A 120 11.98 16.90 13.45
CA ALA A 120 13.32 16.40 13.79
C ALA A 120 13.92 15.42 12.74
N LEU A 121 13.24 15.13 11.63
CA LEU A 121 13.63 14.05 10.70
C LEU A 121 14.23 14.51 9.36
N THR A 122 14.60 15.78 9.18
CA THR A 122 15.27 16.24 7.95
C THR A 122 16.67 16.77 8.19
N ARG A 123 17.53 15.96 8.83
CA ARG A 123 18.99 16.14 8.69
C ARG A 123 19.50 15.24 7.56
N SER A 124 19.55 15.81 6.37
CA SER A 124 20.26 15.27 5.22
C SER A 124 21.73 15.06 5.59
N ALA A 125 22.11 13.81 5.82
CA ALA A 125 23.50 13.41 6.03
C ALA A 125 24.11 13.02 4.68
N ARG A 126 25.08 13.82 4.28
CA ARG A 126 25.99 13.70 3.14
C ARG A 126 26.54 12.27 2.95
N PRO A 127 26.65 11.74 1.73
CA PRO A 127 27.31 10.45 1.50
C PRO A 127 28.82 10.63 1.70
N SER A 128 29.36 9.96 2.71
CA SER A 128 30.80 9.88 2.97
C SER A 128 31.28 8.49 2.56
N ALA A 129 32.25 8.46 1.66
CA ALA A 129 32.81 7.28 1.04
C ALA A 129 33.71 6.44 1.98
N LYS A 130 33.64 5.11 1.88
CA LYS A 130 34.72 4.16 1.51
C LYS A 130 34.32 2.73 1.89
N PRO A 131 34.66 1.71 1.08
CA PRO A 131 34.47 0.31 1.46
C PRO A 131 35.54 -0.05 2.49
N ALA A 132 35.12 -0.28 3.73
CA ALA A 132 35.96 -0.88 4.75
C ALA A 132 35.86 -2.40 4.62
N ALA A 133 37.01 -3.00 4.38
CA ALA A 133 37.36 -4.41 4.33
C ALA A 133 36.40 -5.40 4.98
N GLU A 134 36.16 -6.50 4.27
CA GLU A 134 35.66 -7.77 4.78
C GLU A 134 36.53 -8.25 5.96
N ALA A 135 36.20 -7.79 7.17
CA ALA A 135 36.46 -8.59 8.34
C ALA A 135 35.47 -9.75 8.23
N SER A 136 35.98 -10.95 7.94
CA SER A 136 35.22 -12.20 8.02
C SER A 136 34.79 -12.37 9.48
N VAL A 137 33.66 -11.75 9.84
CA VAL A 137 32.96 -12.01 11.09
C VAL A 137 32.51 -13.46 10.98
N PRO A 138 32.80 -14.33 11.98
CA PRO A 138 32.33 -15.70 11.96
C PRO A 138 30.80 -15.68 11.91
N THR A 139 30.24 -16.02 10.74
CA THR A 139 28.80 -16.04 10.51
C THR A 139 28.22 -17.24 11.27
N PRO A 140 27.42 -17.02 12.32
CA PRO A 140 26.75 -18.13 13.01
C PRO A 140 25.84 -18.86 12.03
N ALA A 141 25.69 -20.19 12.17
CA ALA A 141 24.78 -20.98 11.35
C ALA A 141 23.34 -20.42 11.35
N VAL A 142 22.91 -19.88 12.50
CA VAL A 142 21.63 -19.20 12.71
C VAL A 142 21.43 -18.01 11.77
N VAL A 143 22.49 -17.25 11.48
CA VAL A 143 22.41 -16.07 10.58
C VAL A 143 22.14 -16.50 9.15
N THR A 144 22.77 -17.59 8.70
CA THR A 144 22.57 -18.16 7.36
C THR A 144 21.24 -18.88 7.23
N GLU A 145 20.80 -19.64 8.25
CA GLU A 145 19.52 -20.36 8.21
C GLU A 145 18.33 -19.41 8.22
N LEU A 146 18.43 -18.28 8.94
CA LEU A 146 17.36 -17.31 9.02
C LEU A 146 17.44 -16.21 7.97
N ASP A 147 18.49 -16.13 7.15
CA ASP A 147 18.78 -14.96 6.30
C ASP A 147 18.71 -13.63 7.08
N TYR A 148 19.30 -13.61 8.29
CA TYR A 148 19.14 -12.54 9.28
C TYR A 148 19.45 -11.14 8.72
N SER A 149 20.40 -11.01 7.79
CA SER A 149 20.77 -9.74 7.16
C SER A 149 19.65 -9.11 6.32
N ALA A 150 18.72 -9.92 5.80
CA ALA A 150 17.58 -9.48 4.99
C ALA A 150 16.31 -9.26 5.82
N LEU A 151 16.29 -9.69 7.09
CA LEU A 151 15.10 -9.57 7.93
C LEU A 151 14.80 -8.14 8.36
N THR A 152 13.52 -7.80 8.36
CA THR A 152 13.00 -6.58 8.99
C THR A 152 12.89 -6.77 10.50
N LEU A 153 12.84 -5.66 11.23
CA LEU A 153 12.71 -5.67 12.70
C LEU A 153 11.46 -6.44 13.16
N ALA A 154 10.34 -6.29 12.45
CA ALA A 154 9.09 -6.97 12.75
C ALA A 154 9.19 -8.49 12.50
N GLN A 155 9.86 -8.90 11.42
CA GLN A 155 10.09 -10.31 11.11
C GLN A 155 11.01 -10.97 12.14
N LEU A 156 12.08 -10.28 12.55
CA LEU A 156 12.94 -10.77 13.62
C LEU A 156 12.14 -10.95 14.92
N ARG A 157 11.31 -9.97 15.29
CA ARG A 157 10.46 -10.03 16.49
C ARG A 157 9.54 -11.26 16.50
N ALA A 158 8.93 -11.58 15.36
CA ALA A 158 8.04 -12.74 15.24
C ALA A 158 8.79 -14.08 15.45
N ARG A 159 10.08 -14.13 15.10
CA ARG A 159 10.92 -15.35 15.18
C ARG A 159 11.75 -15.46 16.47
N LEU A 160 11.85 -14.40 17.27
CA LEU A 160 12.58 -14.41 18.56
C LEU A 160 12.07 -15.47 19.55
N GLN A 161 10.79 -15.86 19.46
CA GLN A 161 10.20 -16.81 20.40
C GLN A 161 10.61 -18.26 20.12
N SER A 162 10.96 -18.58 18.87
CA SER A 162 11.40 -19.92 18.47
C SER A 162 12.92 -20.14 18.61
N LEU A 163 13.68 -19.06 18.80
CA LEU A 163 15.13 -19.13 19.02
C LEU A 163 15.48 -19.44 20.48
N SER A 164 16.53 -20.25 20.65
CA SER A 164 17.16 -20.55 21.94
C SER A 164 18.06 -19.41 22.42
N VAL A 165 18.48 -19.47 23.70
CA VAL A 165 19.31 -18.41 24.32
C VAL A 165 20.66 -18.30 23.63
N ASP A 166 21.33 -19.43 23.35
CA ASP A 166 22.63 -19.45 22.67
C ASP A 166 22.56 -18.82 21.27
N GLU A 167 21.48 -19.08 20.53
CA GLU A 167 21.26 -18.50 19.20
C GLU A 167 21.02 -16.99 19.27
N LEU A 168 20.30 -16.51 20.30
CA LEU A 168 20.07 -15.07 20.51
C LEU A 168 21.35 -14.32 20.86
N GLU A 169 22.23 -14.91 21.68
CA GLU A 169 23.54 -14.36 22.01
C GLU A 169 24.46 -14.30 20.78
N ALA A 170 24.47 -15.37 19.98
CA ALA A 170 25.22 -15.41 18.72
C ALA A 170 24.73 -14.32 17.73
N LEU A 171 23.42 -14.10 17.63
CA LEU A 171 22.85 -13.03 16.80
C LEU A 171 23.20 -11.63 17.33
N LEU A 172 23.24 -11.44 18.65
CA LEU A 172 23.60 -10.16 19.26
C LEU A 172 25.08 -9.83 19.01
N ALA A 173 25.98 -10.80 19.16
CA ALA A 173 27.39 -10.64 18.84
C ALA A 173 27.62 -10.34 17.34
N TYR A 174 26.89 -11.05 16.46
CA TYR A 174 26.97 -10.81 15.01
C TYR A 174 26.48 -9.41 14.61
N GLU A 175 25.37 -8.93 15.18
CA GLU A 175 24.83 -7.60 14.87
C GLU A 175 25.75 -6.48 15.41
N GLN A 176 26.38 -6.69 16.58
CA GLN A 176 27.40 -5.76 17.11
C GLN A 176 28.65 -5.69 16.24
N ALA A 177 29.08 -6.81 15.67
CA ALA A 177 30.26 -6.88 14.80
C ALA A 177 30.01 -6.37 13.37
N THR A 178 28.75 -6.37 12.91
CA THR A 178 28.42 -6.04 11.50
C THR A 178 27.81 -4.65 11.34
N LYS A 179 26.47 -4.52 11.46
CA LYS A 179 25.73 -3.28 11.11
C LYS A 179 25.43 -2.40 12.33
N GLY A 180 25.51 -2.94 13.54
CA GLY A 180 25.33 -2.16 14.76
C GLY A 180 23.96 -1.50 14.91
N ARG A 181 22.87 -2.09 14.39
CA ARG A 181 21.55 -1.44 14.41
C ARG A 181 20.97 -1.43 15.82
N ALA A 182 20.94 -0.25 16.46
CA ALA A 182 20.38 -0.04 17.81
C ALA A 182 19.01 -0.72 18.06
N PRO A 183 17.99 -0.62 17.18
CA PRO A 183 16.70 -1.26 17.45
C PRO A 183 16.76 -2.79 17.46
N PHE A 184 17.68 -3.41 16.70
CA PHE A 184 17.87 -4.86 16.67
C PHE A 184 18.59 -5.34 17.94
N GLN A 185 19.62 -4.62 18.38
CA GLN A 185 20.36 -4.93 19.61
C GLN A 185 19.48 -4.85 20.85
N THR A 186 18.69 -3.78 21.00
CA THR A 186 17.77 -3.63 22.14
C THR A 186 16.73 -4.76 22.19
N LEU A 187 16.24 -5.19 21.03
CA LEU A 187 15.24 -6.24 20.92
C LEU A 187 15.82 -7.62 21.26
N LEU A 188 17.04 -7.93 20.81
CA LEU A 188 17.76 -9.15 21.17
C LEU A 188 18.11 -9.19 22.66
N ALA A 189 18.67 -8.10 23.20
CA ALA A 189 19.02 -7.98 24.62
C ALA A 189 17.79 -8.18 25.54
N ASN A 190 16.67 -7.51 25.23
CA ASN A 190 15.42 -7.67 25.99
C ASN A 190 14.84 -9.09 25.90
N ARG A 191 15.07 -9.80 24.79
CA ARG A 191 14.60 -11.19 24.66
C ARG A 191 15.48 -12.14 25.46
N ILE A 192 16.80 -11.95 25.45
CA ILE A 192 17.78 -12.74 26.22
C ILE A 192 17.48 -12.63 27.72
N THR A 193 17.28 -11.41 28.23
CA THR A 193 16.94 -11.20 29.66
C THR A 193 15.64 -11.89 30.05
N ARG A 194 14.61 -11.83 29.19
CA ARG A 194 13.34 -12.55 29.41
C ARG A 194 13.46 -14.07 29.29
N ALA A 195 14.39 -14.57 28.47
CA ALA A 195 14.62 -15.99 28.30
C ALA A 195 15.33 -16.59 29.52
N ASN A 196 16.34 -15.89 30.05
CA ASN A 196 17.08 -16.31 31.25
C ASN A 196 16.29 -16.17 32.54
N ALA A 197 15.25 -15.32 32.56
CA ALA A 197 14.38 -15.14 33.71
C ALA A 197 13.30 -16.24 33.85
N LYS A 198 13.22 -17.19 32.92
CA LYS A 198 12.20 -18.25 32.89
C LYS A 198 12.83 -19.61 33.18
#